data_AF-A0A6I4HWT7-F1
#
_entry.id   AF-A0A6I4HWT7-F1
#
_cell.length_a   1.000
_cell.length_b   1.000
_cell.length_c   1.000
_cell.angle_alpha   90.00
_cell.angle_beta   90.00
_cell.angle_gamma   90.00
#
_symmetry.space_group_name_H-M   'P 1'
#
loop_
_entity.id
_entity.type
_entity.pdbx_description
1 polymer ?
#
loop_
_entity_poly.entity_id
_entity_poly.type
_entity_poly.pdbx_seq_one_letter_code
_entity_poly.pdbx_strand_id
1 'polypeptide(L)'
;MFDEILNLVKSHLGSNPAVANSIPADQADDIHNEVATHINNGLQQQVNTQDGIGGMLSSLENAAASGGPVTNAIEGGLVGSLASKFGLSPAITGAIAAALPGILQKFAHKANDPNDNSITTQGLGSAFGF
;
A
#
# COMPACT_ATOMS: atom_id res chain seq x y z
N MET A 1 8.31 9.77 3.09
CA MET A 1 6.90 9.32 3.06
C MET A 1 6.73 8.14 2.13
N PHE A 2 6.89 8.32 0.80
CA PHE A 2 6.90 7.20 -0.15
C PHE A 2 7.87 6.07 0.24
N ASP A 3 9.08 6.43 0.68
CA ASP A 3 10.10 5.49 1.13
C ASP A 3 9.61 4.57 2.28
N GLU A 4 8.75 5.08 3.18
CA GLU A 4 8.16 4.30 4.26
C GLU A 4 7.13 3.30 3.75
N ILE A 5 6.33 3.69 2.76
CA ILE A 5 5.40 2.77 2.07
C ILE A 5 6.22 1.68 1.37
N LEU A 6 7.29 2.06 0.68
CA LEU A 6 8.20 1.12 0.04
C LEU A 6 8.82 0.15 1.05
N ASN A 7 9.26 0.65 2.21
CA ASN A 7 9.78 -0.20 3.30
C ASN A 7 8.72 -1.14 3.86
N LEU A 8 7.48 -0.69 4.04
CA LEU A 8 6.37 -1.54 4.45
C LEU A 8 6.07 -2.64 3.43
N VAL A 9 6.03 -2.29 2.15
CA VAL A 9 5.84 -3.22 1.04
C VAL A 9 6.97 -4.24 1.01
N LYS A 10 8.23 -3.80 1.00
CA LYS A 10 9.41 -4.66 1.03
C LYS A 10 9.40 -5.60 2.23
N SER A 11 9.07 -5.08 3.42
CA SER A 11 8.99 -5.87 4.64
C SER A 11 7.88 -6.91 4.59
N HIS A 12 6.69 -6.54 4.10
CA HIS A 12 5.53 -7.43 4.10
C HIS A 12 5.56 -8.46 2.96
N LEU A 13 5.94 -8.04 1.75
CA LEU A 13 6.13 -8.95 0.61
C LEU A 13 7.37 -9.82 0.80
N GLY A 14 8.46 -9.28 1.36
CA GLY A 14 9.66 -10.05 1.72
C GLY A 14 9.40 -11.08 2.82
N SER A 15 8.45 -10.79 3.72
CA SER A 15 7.99 -11.76 4.72
C SER A 15 7.08 -12.86 4.13
N ASN A 16 6.62 -12.70 2.88
CA ASN A 16 5.79 -13.67 2.19
C ASN A 16 6.64 -14.46 1.17
N PRO A 17 7.15 -15.66 1.53
CA PRO A 17 8.05 -16.42 0.66
C PRO A 17 7.40 -16.85 -0.66
N ALA A 18 6.06 -16.94 -0.72
CA ALA A 18 5.36 -17.21 -1.98
C ALA A 18 5.49 -16.05 -2.98
N VAL A 19 5.44 -14.81 -2.48
CA VAL A 19 5.64 -13.61 -3.30
C VAL A 19 7.11 -13.40 -3.60
N ALA A 20 7.96 -13.43 -2.57
CA ALA A 20 9.39 -13.17 -2.71
C ALA A 20 10.10 -14.14 -3.67
N ASN A 21 9.72 -15.43 -3.68
CA ASN A 21 10.28 -16.40 -4.63
C ASN A 21 9.69 -16.27 -6.04
N SER A 22 8.52 -15.66 -6.19
CA SER A 22 7.87 -15.51 -7.50
C SER A 22 8.25 -14.23 -8.22
N ILE A 23 8.81 -13.26 -7.50
CA ILE A 23 9.30 -12.00 -8.06
C ILE A 23 10.75 -12.20 -8.56
N PRO A 24 11.07 -11.87 -9.83
CA PRO A 24 12.44 -11.90 -10.31
C PRO A 24 13.29 -10.92 -9.50
N ALA A 25 14.45 -11.35 -8.97
CA ALA A 25 15.31 -10.47 -8.17
C ALA A 25 15.72 -9.19 -8.90
N ASP A 26 15.87 -9.26 -10.23
CA ASP A 26 16.20 -8.13 -11.11
C ASP A 26 15.06 -7.10 -11.21
N GLN A 27 13.80 -7.54 -11.07
CA GLN A 27 12.61 -6.67 -11.12
C GLN A 27 12.00 -6.43 -9.74
N ALA A 28 12.56 -7.01 -8.68
CA ALA A 28 11.98 -6.95 -7.35
C ALA A 28 11.90 -5.51 -6.84
N ASP A 29 12.95 -4.73 -7.02
CA ASP A 29 12.96 -3.32 -6.63
C ASP A 29 11.91 -2.51 -7.42
N ASP A 30 11.82 -2.70 -8.74
CA ASP A 30 10.81 -2.02 -9.56
C ASP A 30 9.37 -2.42 -9.20
N ILE A 31 9.13 -3.72 -8.95
CA ILE A 31 7.81 -4.22 -8.53
C ILE A 31 7.44 -3.63 -7.17
N HIS A 32 8.36 -3.63 -6.20
CA HIS A 32 8.12 -3.00 -4.91
C HIS A 32 7.85 -1.50 -5.03
N ASN A 33 8.58 -0.81 -5.91
CA ASN A 33 8.38 0.61 -6.20
C ASN A 33 7.00 0.87 -6.82
N GLU A 34 6.58 0.03 -7.77
CA GLU A 34 5.27 0.13 -8.41
C GLU A 34 4.16 -0.13 -7.38
N VAL A 35 4.30 -1.16 -6.55
CA VAL A 35 3.35 -1.47 -5.48
C VAL A 35 3.22 -0.29 -4.52
N ALA A 36 4.34 0.26 -4.07
CA ALA A 36 4.36 1.43 -3.21
C ALA A 36 3.73 2.66 -3.90
N THR A 37 3.96 2.83 -5.20
CA THR A 37 3.39 3.92 -6.01
C THR A 37 1.89 3.79 -6.12
N HIS A 38 1.36 2.61 -6.38
CA HIS A 38 -0.07 2.35 -6.41
C HIS A 38 -0.74 2.57 -5.07
N ILE A 39 -0.12 2.09 -3.98
CA ILE A 39 -0.60 2.35 -2.62
C ILE A 39 -0.64 3.85 -2.36
N ASN A 40 0.44 4.57 -2.64
CA ASN A 40 0.53 6.00 -2.43
C ASN A 40 -0.53 6.77 -3.25
N ASN A 41 -0.70 6.43 -4.52
CA ASN A 41 -1.72 7.05 -5.38
C ASN A 41 -3.14 6.73 -4.90
N GLY A 42 -3.38 5.48 -4.50
CA GLY A 42 -4.67 5.04 -3.97
C GLY A 42 -5.04 5.74 -2.67
N LEU A 43 -4.07 5.85 -1.75
CA LEU A 43 -4.22 6.62 -0.52
C LEU A 43 -4.45 8.11 -0.81
N GLN A 44 -3.66 8.70 -1.72
CA GLN A 44 -3.85 10.10 -2.12
C GLN A 44 -5.23 10.35 -2.72
N GLN A 45 -5.70 9.47 -3.61
CA GLN A 45 -7.07 9.53 -4.13
C GLN A 45 -8.07 9.46 -2.98
N GLN A 46 -7.79 8.63 -1.98
CA GLN A 46 -8.68 8.50 -0.85
C GLN A 46 -8.66 9.66 0.13
N VAL A 47 -7.53 10.35 0.30
CA VAL A 47 -7.50 11.63 1.02
C VAL A 47 -8.30 12.71 0.28
N ASN A 48 -8.34 12.66 -1.06
CA ASN A 48 -9.14 13.59 -1.85
C ASN A 48 -10.65 13.28 -1.84
N THR A 49 -11.02 11.99 -1.74
CA THR A 49 -12.44 11.58 -1.70
C THR A 49 -13.01 11.60 -0.29
N GLN A 50 -12.18 11.36 0.72
CA GLN A 50 -12.52 11.52 2.12
C GLN A 50 -12.27 12.96 2.55
N ASP A 51 -12.85 13.39 3.67
CA ASP A 51 -12.69 14.74 4.23
C ASP A 51 -11.26 14.91 4.81
N GLY A 52 -10.25 14.84 3.94
CA GLY A 52 -8.84 14.84 4.27
C GLY A 52 -8.34 13.55 4.92
N ILE A 53 -7.23 13.70 5.65
CA ILE A 53 -6.44 12.58 6.17
C ILE A 53 -7.15 11.86 7.31
N GLY A 54 -7.89 12.58 8.15
CA GLY A 54 -8.67 11.97 9.24
C GLY A 54 -9.76 11.04 8.72
N GLY A 55 -10.44 11.43 7.63
CA GLY A 55 -11.44 10.60 6.96
C GLY A 55 -10.83 9.39 6.26
N MET A 56 -9.69 9.55 5.60
CA MET A 56 -8.93 8.42 5.04
C MET A 56 -8.50 7.44 6.13
N LEU A 57 -7.93 7.93 7.24
CA LEU A 57 -7.43 7.07 8.31
C LEU A 57 -8.55 6.29 8.99
N SER A 58 -9.67 6.95 9.28
CA SER A 58 -10.88 6.30 9.79
C SER A 58 -11.40 5.25 8.81
N SER A 59 -11.38 5.55 7.50
CA SER A 59 -11.76 4.59 6.46
C SER A 59 -10.80 3.41 6.40
N LEU A 60 -9.50 3.64 6.62
CA LEU A 60 -8.47 2.61 6.59
C LEU A 60 -8.53 1.71 7.82
N GLU A 61 -8.80 2.27 9.01
CA GLU A 61 -9.07 1.51 10.23
C GLU A 61 -10.33 0.64 10.07
N ASN A 62 -11.39 1.18 9.45
CA ASN A 62 -12.58 0.40 9.11
C ASN A 62 -12.28 -0.66 8.03
N ALA A 63 -11.49 -0.32 7.02
CA ALA A 63 -11.12 -1.23 5.93
C ALA A 63 -10.21 -2.37 6.40
N ALA A 64 -9.34 -2.12 7.38
CA ALA A 64 -8.50 -3.13 8.01
C ALA A 64 -9.32 -4.19 8.75
N ALA A 65 -10.46 -3.81 9.32
CA ALA A 65 -11.33 -4.73 10.02
C ALA A 65 -12.17 -5.62 9.08
N SER A 66 -12.45 -5.18 7.84
CA SER A 66 -13.43 -5.85 6.96
C SER A 66 -13.00 -6.06 5.50
N GLY A 67 -11.76 -5.74 5.11
CA GLY A 67 -11.35 -5.77 3.70
C GLY A 67 -12.08 -4.69 2.90
N GLY A 68 -11.90 -3.43 3.29
CA GLY A 68 -12.72 -2.32 2.81
C GLY A 68 -12.54 -1.95 1.33
N PRO A 69 -13.45 -1.11 0.79
CA PRO A 69 -13.48 -0.72 -0.62
C PRO A 69 -12.20 0.00 -1.08
N VAL A 70 -11.47 0.63 -0.16
CA VAL A 70 -10.14 1.21 -0.41
C VAL A 70 -9.15 0.14 -0.83
N THR A 71 -9.04 -0.94 -0.05
CA THR A 71 -8.11 -2.03 -0.34
C THR A 71 -8.40 -2.59 -1.72
N ASN A 72 -9.67 -2.92 -2.00
CA ASN A 72 -10.08 -3.43 -3.31
C ASN A 72 -9.77 -2.49 -4.47
N ALA A 73 -9.96 -1.17 -4.29
CA ALA A 73 -9.68 -0.19 -5.33
C ALA A 73 -8.17 -0.14 -5.66
N ILE A 74 -7.33 -0.13 -4.62
CA ILE A 74 -5.87 -0.14 -4.78
C ILE A 74 -5.41 -1.47 -5.36
N GLU A 75 -5.92 -2.60 -4.87
CA GLU A 75 -5.62 -3.94 -5.38
C GLU A 75 -5.97 -4.07 -6.86
N GLY A 76 -7.15 -3.63 -7.28
CA GLY A 76 -7.57 -3.71 -8.69
C GLY A 76 -6.63 -2.96 -9.63
N GLY A 77 -6.26 -1.72 -9.27
CA GLY A 77 -5.31 -0.92 -10.06
C GLY A 77 -3.90 -1.49 -10.04
N LEU A 78 -3.47 -2.00 -8.88
CA LEU A 78 -2.15 -2.60 -8.69
C LEU A 78 -1.99 -3.89 -9.50
N VAL A 79 -2.93 -4.83 -9.36
CA VAL A 79 -2.93 -6.12 -10.07
C VAL A 79 -2.92 -5.89 -11.57
N GLY A 80 -3.73 -4.95 -12.06
CA GLY A 80 -3.74 -4.59 -13.48
C GLY A 80 -2.41 -4.04 -13.97
N SER A 81 -1.76 -3.19 -13.18
CA SER A 81 -0.49 -2.56 -13.55
C SER A 81 0.68 -3.53 -13.46
N LEU A 82 0.71 -4.38 -12.43
CA LEU A 82 1.71 -5.43 -12.29
C LEU A 82 1.61 -6.49 -13.38
N ALA A 83 0.40 -6.93 -13.70
CA ALA A 83 0.18 -7.86 -14.80
C ALA A 83 0.55 -7.24 -16.16
N SER A 84 0.23 -5.96 -16.39
CA SER A 84 0.45 -5.31 -17.69
C SER A 84 1.88 -4.78 -17.88
N LYS A 85 2.51 -4.19 -16.85
CA LYS A 85 3.87 -3.62 -16.93
C LYS A 85 4.95 -4.69 -16.76
N PHE A 86 4.77 -5.58 -15.79
CA PHE A 86 5.79 -6.56 -15.42
C PHE A 86 5.47 -7.97 -15.95
N GLY A 87 4.30 -8.18 -16.55
CA GLY A 87 3.91 -9.50 -17.06
C GLY A 87 3.70 -10.53 -15.94
N LEU A 88 3.44 -10.09 -14.70
CA LEU A 88 3.29 -10.99 -13.56
C LEU A 88 2.03 -11.86 -13.70
N SER A 89 2.17 -13.14 -13.34
CA SER A 89 1.06 -14.09 -13.33
C SER A 89 0.00 -13.67 -12.30
N PRO A 90 -1.30 -13.91 -12.57
CA PRO A 90 -2.40 -13.61 -11.63
C PRO A 90 -2.22 -14.24 -10.24
N ALA A 91 -1.46 -15.35 -10.13
CA ALA A 91 -1.12 -15.93 -8.84
C ALA A 91 -0.21 -15.01 -8.00
N ILE A 92 0.76 -14.36 -8.65
CA ILE A 92 1.72 -13.46 -8.00
C ILE A 92 1.05 -12.15 -7.64
N THR A 93 0.36 -11.54 -8.61
CA THR A 93 -0.36 -10.29 -8.39
C THR A 93 -1.47 -10.46 -7.37
N GLY A 94 -2.17 -11.59 -7.36
CA GLY A 94 -3.14 -11.95 -6.33
C GLY A 94 -2.52 -12.12 -4.94
N ALA A 95 -1.32 -12.70 -4.84
CA ALA A 95 -0.61 -12.82 -3.56
C ALA A 95 -0.11 -11.46 -3.03
N ILE A 96 0.33 -10.56 -3.92
CA ILE A 96 0.67 -9.17 -3.56
C ILE A 96 -0.57 -8.41 -3.11
N ALA A 97 -1.68 -8.53 -3.84
CA ALA A 97 -2.97 -7.94 -3.48
C ALA A 97 -3.45 -8.43 -2.10
N ALA A 98 -3.41 -9.73 -1.85
CA ALA A 98 -3.76 -10.31 -0.56
C ALA A 98 -2.88 -9.83 0.61
N ALA A 99 -1.65 -9.37 0.33
CA ALA A 99 -0.74 -8.78 1.29
C ALA A 99 -1.01 -7.27 1.52
N LEU A 100 -1.70 -6.61 0.58
CA LEU A 100 -2.05 -5.20 0.64
C LEU A 100 -2.83 -4.80 1.90
N PRO A 101 -3.90 -5.50 2.33
CA PRO A 101 -4.62 -5.13 3.55
C PRO A 101 -3.70 -5.12 4.77
N GLY A 102 -2.74 -6.04 4.86
CA GLY A 102 -1.75 -6.05 5.95
C GLY A 102 -0.81 -4.84 5.93
N ILE A 103 -0.38 -4.42 4.74
CA ILE A 103 0.44 -3.20 4.55
C ILE A 103 -0.35 -1.95 4.94
N LEU A 104 -1.58 -1.84 4.45
CA LEU A 104 -2.48 -0.72 4.75
C LEU A 104 -2.83 -0.64 6.23
N GLN A 105 -3.04 -1.78 6.89
CA GLN A 105 -3.30 -1.81 8.33
C GLN A 105 -2.09 -1.34 9.14
N LYS A 106 -0.88 -1.78 8.78
CA LYS A 106 0.36 -1.27 9.39
C LYS A 106 0.55 0.22 9.12
N PHE A 107 0.23 0.68 7.92
CA PHE A 107 0.30 2.09 7.56
C PHE A 107 -0.66 2.93 8.40
N ALA A 108 -1.93 2.51 8.52
CA ALA A 108 -2.93 3.17 9.36
C ALA A 108 -2.49 3.24 10.81
N HIS A 109 -1.97 2.11 11.32
CA HIS A 109 -1.47 2.01 12.68
C HIS A 109 -0.30 2.96 12.92
N LYS A 110 0.70 2.99 12.03
CA LYS A 110 1.84 3.92 12.12
C LYS A 110 1.39 5.38 12.06
N ALA A 111 0.52 5.72 11.12
CA ALA A 111 -0.05 7.06 10.98
C ALA A 111 -0.76 7.57 12.24
N ASN A 112 -1.32 6.66 13.04
CA ASN A 112 -2.03 6.94 14.29
C ASN A 112 -1.17 6.66 15.54
N ASP A 113 0.08 6.21 15.39
CA ASP A 113 0.97 5.88 16.50
C ASP A 113 1.77 7.11 16.91
N PRO A 114 1.57 7.65 18.13
CA PRO A 114 2.32 8.81 18.61
C PRO A 114 3.82 8.55 18.85
N ASN A 115 4.26 7.27 18.82
CA ASN A 115 5.67 6.88 18.96
C ASN A 115 6.34 6.60 17.60
N ASP A 116 5.58 6.55 16.50
CA ASP A 116 6.12 6.33 15.16
C ASP A 116 6.13 7.64 14.35
N ASN A 117 7.32 8.23 14.21
CA ASN A 117 7.48 9.48 13.48
C ASN A 117 7.63 9.29 11.96
N SER A 118 7.58 8.05 11.47
CA SER A 118 7.87 7.73 10.08
C SER A 118 6.67 8.02 9.18
N ILE A 119 5.47 7.67 9.67
CA ILE A 119 4.20 7.97 9.03
C ILE A 119 3.36 8.72 10.05
N THR A 120 3.13 10.00 9.84
CA THR A 120 2.29 10.81 10.73
C THR A 120 1.20 11.50 9.92
N THR A 121 0.05 11.76 10.53
CA THR A 121 -1.04 12.53 9.88
C THR A 121 -0.55 13.84 9.28
N GLN A 122 0.35 14.53 9.98
CA GLN A 122 0.94 15.80 9.53
C GLN A 122 1.94 15.61 8.36
N GLY A 123 2.75 14.54 8.41
CA GLY A 123 3.64 14.17 7.31
C GLY A 123 2.88 13.73 6.06
N LEU A 124 1.73 13.08 6.24
CA LEU A 124 0.83 12.72 5.15
C LEU A 124 0.18 13.96 4.53
N GLY A 125 -0.21 14.95 5.34
CA GLY A 125 -0.74 16.24 4.85
C GLY A 125 0.28 16.91 3.94
N SER A 126 1.49 17.04 4.47
CA SER A 126 2.64 17.59 3.74
C SER A 126 2.95 16.82 2.45
N ALA A 127 2.87 15.48 2.47
CA ALA A 127 3.20 14.63 1.33
C ALA A 127 2.13 14.67 0.22
N PHE A 128 0.86 14.83 0.60
CA PHE A 128 -0.24 14.87 -0.35
C PHE A 128 -0.70 16.30 -0.72
N GLY A 129 -0.14 17.33 -0.08
CA GLY A 129 -0.37 18.74 -0.40
C GLY A 129 -1.54 19.38 0.34
N PHE A 130 -1.83 18.92 1.57
CA PHE A 130 -2.90 19.42 2.44
C PHE A 130 -2.35 20.00 3.75
#